data_AF-A0A8W8HWE4-F1
#
_entry.id   AF-A0A8W8HWE4-F1
#
_cell.length_a   1.000
_cell.length_b   1.000
_cell.length_c   1.000
_cell.angle_alpha   90.00
_cell.angle_beta   90.00
_cell.angle_gamma   90.00
#
_symmetry.space_group_name_H-M   'P 1'
#
loop_
_entity.id
_entity.type
_entity.pdbx_description
1 polymer ?
#
loop_
_entity_poly.entity_id
_entity_poly.type
_entity_poly.pdbx_seq_one_letter_code
_entity_poly.pdbx_strand_id
1 'polypeptide(L)'
;AERKSPVVVQGCLTALRTLCSSLFLDDEDVGNKWRELLKSALITVLQNAKPNDDKPAMDEVTLLATITMFLVWGPDEIAQTPAIQTQCVGVFKDCWGSKNPEVQMKCLQMFTSVIQKLDKKKATPYIRGVAAKFLEYLLILKDDKSGLDSQHALVTASLNFAEVLVDKAEEDKRLTLLSLLLPVLVSFLVDENKYASVSKTTQAIHDDCLNRLVKIGPMYPEQFKTIMTSNADLKLKLGLAIKHSQTVASSQKKTEMAANRQKLNQPAKPTIALKTNFGNFAAS
;
A
#
# COMPACT_ATOMS: atom_id res chain seq x y z
N ALA A 1 -16.57 -2.37 28.46
CA ALA A 1 -15.41 -1.59 27.99
C ALA A 1 -15.91 -0.52 27.03
N GLU A 2 -15.95 0.74 27.47
CA GLU A 2 -16.28 1.86 26.57
C GLU A 2 -15.27 1.85 25.42
N ARG A 3 -15.76 1.68 24.18
CA ARG A 3 -14.95 1.98 23.00
C ARG A 3 -14.57 3.46 23.11
N LYS A 4 -13.33 3.76 23.48
CA LYS A 4 -12.79 5.13 23.40
C LYS A 4 -13.15 5.67 22.01
N SER A 5 -13.79 6.84 21.95
CA SER A 5 -14.24 7.41 20.68
C SER A 5 -13.06 7.43 19.69
N PRO A 6 -13.23 6.95 18.45
CA PRO A 6 -12.17 6.99 17.43
C PRO A 6 -11.53 8.36 17.28
N VAL A 7 -12.31 9.42 17.54
CA VAL A 7 -11.85 10.82 17.53
C VAL A 7 -10.79 11.09 18.61
N VAL A 8 -10.98 10.55 19.82
CA VAL A 8 -10.02 10.72 20.93
C VAL A 8 -8.71 10.03 20.60
N VAL A 9 -8.77 8.80 20.06
CA VAL A 9 -7.55 8.06 19.65
C VAL A 9 -6.77 8.83 18.59
N GLN A 10 -7.46 9.35 17.56
CA GLN A 10 -6.81 10.16 16.53
C GLN A 10 -6.24 11.47 17.07
N GLY A 11 -6.93 12.12 18.00
CA GLY A 11 -6.44 13.30 18.71
C GLY A 11 -5.14 13.01 19.48
N CYS A 12 -5.11 11.90 20.23
CA CYS A 12 -3.92 11.45 20.94
C CYS A 12 -2.75 11.13 20.00
N LEU A 13 -3.00 10.44 18.88
CA LEU A 13 -1.96 10.14 17.89
C LEU A 13 -1.40 11.42 17.23
N THR A 14 -2.25 12.42 17.00
CA THR A 14 -1.84 13.71 16.43
C THR A 14 -1.00 14.51 17.44
N ALA A 15 -1.41 14.53 18.70
CA ALA A 15 -0.62 15.13 19.77
C ALA A 15 0.74 14.42 19.91
N LEU A 16 0.75 13.07 19.88
CA LEU A 16 1.97 12.28 19.96
C LEU A 16 2.93 12.60 18.82
N ARG A 17 2.43 12.71 17.58
CA ARG A 17 3.25 13.13 16.43
C ARG A 17 3.91 14.49 16.68
N THR A 18 3.17 15.44 17.25
CA THR A 18 3.69 16.77 17.57
C THR A 18 4.80 16.70 18.62
N LEU A 19 4.66 15.85 19.63
CA LEU A 19 5.69 15.62 20.65
C LEU A 19 6.94 14.96 20.07
N CYS A 20 6.75 13.96 19.19
CA CYS A 20 7.84 13.26 18.51
C CYS A 20 8.64 14.17 17.58
N SER A 21 8.04 15.21 17.01
CA SER A 21 8.71 16.17 16.12
C SER A 21 8.85 17.57 16.75
N SER A 22 8.90 17.63 18.09
CA SER A 22 9.01 18.90 18.83
C SER A 22 10.38 19.55 18.67
N LEU A 23 10.41 20.90 18.70
CA LEU A 23 11.64 21.71 18.70
C LEU A 23 12.57 21.40 19.89
N PHE A 24 12.03 20.82 20.97
CA PHE A 24 12.85 20.38 22.11
C PHE A 24 13.92 19.35 21.73
N LEU A 25 13.77 18.64 20.61
CA LEU A 25 14.79 17.69 20.15
C LEU A 25 16.11 18.34 19.74
N ASP A 26 16.07 19.61 19.35
CA ASP A 26 17.22 20.38 18.84
C ASP A 26 17.81 21.31 19.92
N ASP A 27 17.22 21.33 21.12
CA ASP A 27 17.67 22.12 22.26
C ASP A 27 18.86 21.43 22.97
N GLU A 28 19.94 22.17 23.20
CA GLU A 28 21.20 21.64 23.76
C GLU A 28 21.06 21.18 25.23
N ASP A 29 20.21 21.83 26.01
CA ASP A 29 20.05 21.57 27.45
C ASP A 29 19.01 20.49 27.74
N VAL A 30 17.92 20.48 26.97
CA VAL A 30 16.73 19.64 27.23
C VAL A 30 16.61 18.48 26.25
N GLY A 31 17.20 18.56 25.06
CA GLY A 31 16.99 17.57 23.99
C GLY A 31 17.36 16.14 24.36
N ASN A 32 18.46 15.93 25.08
CA ASN A 32 18.84 14.60 25.56
C ASN A 32 17.81 14.00 26.52
N LYS A 33 17.30 14.81 27.47
CA LYS A 33 16.25 14.37 28.40
C LYS A 33 14.94 14.10 27.66
N TRP A 34 14.61 14.93 26.67
CA TRP A 34 13.41 14.74 25.83
C TRP A 34 13.45 13.42 25.04
N ARG A 35 14.61 13.09 24.44
CA ARG A 35 14.81 11.82 23.72
C ARG A 35 14.65 10.61 24.65
N GLU A 36 15.23 10.65 25.84
CA GLU A 36 15.08 9.56 26.83
C GLU A 36 13.64 9.45 27.36
N LEU A 37 12.91 10.56 27.50
CA LEU A 37 11.48 10.53 27.84
C LEU A 37 10.65 9.88 26.73
N LEU A 38 10.85 10.25 25.45
CA LEU A 38 10.14 9.65 24.33
C LEU A 38 10.43 8.15 24.21
N LYS A 39 11.69 7.76 24.38
CA LYS A 39 12.12 6.37 24.39
C LYS A 39 11.46 5.58 25.53
N SER A 40 11.47 6.14 26.75
CA SER A 40 10.81 5.54 27.91
C SER A 40 9.31 5.42 27.68
N ALA A 41 8.67 6.43 27.11
CA ALA A 41 7.25 6.41 26.79
C ALA A 41 6.89 5.27 25.82
N LEU A 42 7.66 5.07 24.74
CA LEU A 42 7.43 3.94 23.83
C LEU A 42 7.62 2.59 24.53
N ILE A 43 8.66 2.43 25.37
CA ILE A 43 8.87 1.21 26.15
C ILE A 43 7.68 0.95 27.06
N THR A 44 7.19 1.97 27.78
CA THR A 44 6.02 1.86 28.65
C THR A 44 4.77 1.48 27.85
N VAL A 45 4.55 2.05 26.66
CA VAL A 45 3.44 1.66 25.78
C VAL A 45 3.55 0.18 25.39
N LEU A 46 4.72 -0.28 24.95
CA LEU A 46 4.95 -1.67 24.54
C LEU A 46 4.74 -2.65 25.70
N GLN A 47 5.16 -2.29 26.92
CA GLN A 47 4.97 -3.09 28.12
C GLN A 47 3.50 -3.18 28.55
N ASN A 48 2.78 -2.05 28.51
CA ASN A 48 1.37 -1.98 28.91
C ASN A 48 0.39 -2.42 27.81
N ALA A 49 0.86 -2.63 26.58
CA ALA A 49 0.02 -3.10 25.49
C ALA A 49 -0.42 -4.55 25.66
N LYS A 50 0.38 -5.35 26.36
CA LYS A 50 0.05 -6.74 26.70
C LYS A 50 -1.05 -6.78 27.77
N PRO A 51 -1.97 -7.75 27.70
CA PRO A 51 -2.98 -7.91 28.75
C PRO A 51 -2.31 -8.22 30.09
N ASN A 52 -2.85 -7.68 31.17
CA ASN A 52 -2.51 -8.02 32.54
C ASN A 52 -3.80 -8.26 33.35
N ASP A 53 -3.72 -8.86 34.53
CA ASP A 53 -4.87 -9.32 35.33
C ASP A 53 -5.95 -8.23 35.53
N ASP A 54 -5.55 -6.96 35.60
CA ASP A 54 -6.47 -5.83 35.84
C ASP A 54 -6.86 -5.03 34.59
N LYS A 55 -6.23 -5.26 33.42
CA LYS A 55 -6.41 -4.40 32.23
C LYS A 55 -6.45 -5.18 30.92
N PRO A 56 -7.49 -4.94 30.08
CA PRO A 56 -7.54 -5.56 28.75
C PRO A 56 -6.37 -5.07 27.89
N ALA A 57 -5.96 -5.91 26.94
CA ALA A 57 -4.94 -5.56 25.96
C ALA A 57 -5.32 -4.29 25.19
N MET A 58 -4.31 -3.54 24.78
CA MET A 58 -4.50 -2.40 23.89
C MET A 58 -5.03 -2.88 22.53
N ASP A 59 -5.89 -2.08 21.90
CA ASP A 59 -6.33 -2.33 20.53
C ASP A 59 -5.13 -2.44 19.58
N GLU A 60 -5.06 -3.53 18.79
CA GLU A 60 -3.91 -3.86 17.95
C GLU A 60 -3.61 -2.77 16.92
N VAL A 61 -4.66 -2.21 16.28
CA VAL A 61 -4.51 -1.16 15.28
C VAL A 61 -3.98 0.13 15.92
N THR A 62 -4.45 0.46 17.11
CA THR A 62 -3.97 1.62 17.88
C THR A 62 -2.53 1.44 18.33
N LEU A 63 -2.14 0.23 18.74
CA LEU A 63 -0.75 -0.08 19.10
C LEU A 63 0.17 0.07 17.89
N LEU A 64 -0.19 -0.51 16.75
CA LEU A 64 0.56 -0.38 15.50
C LEU A 64 0.70 1.09 15.08
N ALA A 65 -0.36 1.88 15.19
CA ALA A 65 -0.34 3.31 14.87
C ALA A 65 0.61 4.08 15.80
N THR A 66 0.56 3.77 17.10
CA THR A 66 1.42 4.41 18.11
C THR A 66 2.89 4.11 17.84
N ILE A 67 3.25 2.84 17.64
CA ILE A 67 4.61 2.42 17.28
C ILE A 67 5.06 3.12 16.00
N THR A 68 4.22 3.14 14.97
CA THR A 68 4.53 3.78 13.69
C THR A 68 4.81 5.27 13.85
N MET A 69 4.05 5.97 14.70
CA MET A 69 4.30 7.39 14.98
C MET A 69 5.69 7.61 15.60
N PHE A 70 6.04 6.82 16.62
CA PHE A 70 7.37 6.92 17.24
C PHE A 70 8.51 6.58 16.27
N LEU A 71 8.35 5.56 15.43
CA LEU A 71 9.41 5.16 14.50
C LEU A 71 9.58 6.15 13.33
N VAL A 72 8.49 6.74 12.84
CA VAL A 72 8.53 7.64 11.67
C VAL A 72 8.86 9.07 12.04
N TRP A 73 8.31 9.57 13.14
CA TRP A 73 8.39 10.98 13.53
C TRP A 73 9.29 11.23 14.72
N GLY A 74 9.59 10.19 15.51
CA GLY A 74 10.44 10.29 16.66
C GLY A 74 11.92 10.35 16.29
N PRO A 75 12.77 10.63 17.29
CA PRO A 75 14.20 10.75 17.09
C PRO A 75 14.85 9.38 16.81
N ASP A 76 15.97 9.42 16.09
CA ASP A 76 16.62 8.25 15.50
C ASP A 76 17.04 7.18 16.52
N GLU A 77 17.37 7.59 17.74
CA GLU A 77 17.80 6.69 18.82
C GLU A 77 16.70 5.69 19.20
N ILE A 78 15.42 6.07 19.02
CA ILE A 78 14.27 5.18 19.28
C ILE A 78 14.30 4.02 18.30
N ALA A 79 14.39 4.31 17.00
CA ALA A 79 14.41 3.29 15.96
C ALA A 79 15.69 2.43 15.98
N GLN A 80 16.77 2.94 16.58
CA GLN A 80 18.05 2.23 16.67
C GLN A 80 18.20 1.39 17.95
N THR A 81 17.36 1.59 18.96
CA THR A 81 17.45 0.87 20.24
C THR A 81 17.08 -0.62 20.07
N PRO A 82 17.98 -1.59 20.32
CA PRO A 82 17.73 -3.02 20.04
C PRO A 82 16.53 -3.62 20.79
N ALA A 83 16.32 -3.22 22.05
CA ALA A 83 15.19 -3.68 22.85
C ALA A 83 13.84 -3.19 22.28
N ILE A 84 13.80 -1.97 21.73
CA ILE A 84 12.61 -1.42 21.06
C ILE A 84 12.41 -2.11 19.72
N GLN A 85 13.47 -2.24 18.91
CA GLN A 85 13.42 -2.96 17.63
C GLN A 85 12.81 -4.36 17.79
N THR A 86 13.32 -5.13 18.75
CA THR A 86 12.86 -6.51 19.00
C THR A 86 11.38 -6.55 19.37
N GLN A 87 10.92 -5.64 20.24
CA GLN A 87 9.51 -5.58 20.65
C GLN A 87 8.60 -5.11 19.52
N CYS A 88 8.97 -4.06 18.79
CA CYS A 88 8.20 -3.58 17.64
C CYS A 88 8.10 -4.66 16.56
N VAL A 89 9.19 -5.36 16.24
CA VAL A 89 9.20 -6.49 15.31
C VAL A 89 8.26 -7.60 15.80
N GLY A 90 8.26 -7.90 17.10
CA GLY A 90 7.32 -8.83 17.72
C GLY A 90 5.86 -8.42 17.47
N VAL A 91 5.51 -7.17 17.78
CA VAL A 91 4.16 -6.64 17.57
C VAL A 91 3.72 -6.74 16.10
N PHE A 92 4.58 -6.36 15.14
CA PHE A 92 4.24 -6.50 13.72
C PHE A 92 4.02 -7.96 13.31
N LYS A 93 4.81 -8.91 13.85
CA LYS A 93 4.63 -10.35 13.60
C LYS A 93 3.31 -10.85 14.17
N ASP A 94 3.00 -10.47 15.40
CA ASP A 94 1.79 -10.91 16.10
C ASP A 94 0.54 -10.38 15.39
N CYS A 95 0.53 -9.07 15.06
CA CYS A 95 -0.57 -8.46 14.31
C CYS A 95 -0.73 -9.02 12.89
N TRP A 96 0.36 -9.42 12.23
CA TRP A 96 0.28 -10.13 10.95
C TRP A 96 -0.34 -11.52 11.09
N GLY A 97 -0.06 -12.21 12.20
CA GLY A 97 -0.66 -13.49 12.56
C GLY A 97 -2.10 -13.40 13.07
N SER A 98 -2.67 -12.19 13.20
CA SER A 98 -4.04 -11.99 13.66
C SER A 98 -5.05 -12.58 12.68
N LYS A 99 -6.16 -13.11 13.20
CA LYS A 99 -7.29 -13.62 12.40
C LYS A 99 -8.14 -12.50 11.79
N ASN A 100 -7.94 -11.26 12.23
CA ASN A 100 -8.71 -10.12 11.75
C ASN A 100 -8.03 -9.53 10.49
N PRO A 101 -8.68 -9.58 9.31
CA PRO A 101 -8.10 -9.06 8.07
C PRO A 101 -7.84 -7.54 8.12
N GLU A 102 -8.60 -6.79 8.92
CA GLU A 102 -8.37 -5.36 9.11
C GLU A 102 -7.03 -5.11 9.83
N VAL A 103 -6.71 -5.92 10.85
CA VAL A 103 -5.44 -5.82 11.58
C VAL A 103 -4.27 -6.17 10.66
N GLN A 104 -4.39 -7.24 9.86
CA GLN A 104 -3.36 -7.61 8.89
C GLN A 104 -3.12 -6.50 7.86
N MET A 105 -4.18 -5.92 7.33
CA MET A 105 -4.11 -4.78 6.42
C MET A 105 -3.37 -3.59 7.04
N LYS A 106 -3.79 -3.18 8.25
CA LYS A 106 -3.19 -2.04 8.94
C LYS A 106 -1.73 -2.31 9.31
N CYS A 107 -1.42 -3.52 9.76
CA CYS A 107 -0.07 -3.98 10.06
C CYS A 107 0.85 -3.77 8.85
N LEU A 108 0.45 -4.27 7.69
CA LEU A 108 1.24 -4.18 6.47
C LEU A 108 1.39 -2.74 5.96
N GLN A 109 0.30 -1.95 5.96
CA GLN A 109 0.33 -0.54 5.55
C GLN A 109 1.26 0.30 6.43
N MET A 110 1.14 0.14 7.75
CA MET A 110 1.93 0.87 8.73
C MET A 110 3.40 0.44 8.67
N PHE A 111 3.68 -0.86 8.59
CA PHE A 111 5.04 -1.35 8.41
C PHE A 111 5.68 -0.81 7.13
N THR A 112 4.95 -0.83 6.02
CA THR A 112 5.41 -0.26 4.75
C THR A 112 5.78 1.22 4.90
N SER A 113 4.94 2.00 5.61
CA SER A 113 5.23 3.41 5.89
C SER A 113 6.49 3.59 6.74
N VAL A 114 6.70 2.74 7.75
CA VAL A 114 7.94 2.75 8.56
C VAL A 114 9.14 2.52 7.65
N ILE A 115 9.14 1.47 6.83
CA ILE A 115 10.27 1.14 5.96
C ILE A 115 10.55 2.22 4.92
N GLN A 116 9.52 2.84 4.36
CA GLN A 116 9.68 3.96 3.41
C GLN A 116 10.36 5.17 4.06
N LYS A 117 9.99 5.50 5.31
CA LYS A 117 10.44 6.70 6.00
C LYS A 117 11.78 6.55 6.70
N LEU A 118 12.06 5.39 7.29
CA LEU A 118 13.37 5.13 7.87
C LEU A 118 14.44 5.13 6.76
N ASP A 119 15.64 5.60 7.12
CA ASP A 119 16.79 5.40 6.29
C ASP A 119 17.10 3.89 6.19
N LYS A 120 17.97 3.55 5.25
CA LYS A 120 18.26 2.15 4.94
C LYS A 120 18.90 1.40 6.12
N LYS A 121 19.81 2.04 6.86
CA LYS A 121 20.51 1.41 7.97
C LYS A 121 19.55 1.15 9.14
N LYS A 122 18.71 2.12 9.50
CA LYS A 122 17.70 1.97 10.57
C LYS A 122 16.61 0.97 10.20
N ALA A 123 16.19 0.93 8.93
CA ALA A 123 15.13 0.01 8.46
C ALA A 123 15.57 -1.46 8.44
N THR A 124 16.86 -1.73 8.21
CA THR A 124 17.41 -3.10 8.03
C THR A 124 17.01 -4.11 9.13
N PRO A 125 17.15 -3.82 10.44
CA PRO A 125 16.74 -4.76 11.50
C PRO A 125 15.24 -5.09 11.46
N TYR A 126 14.39 -4.11 11.18
CA TYR A 126 12.94 -4.32 11.02
C TYR A 126 12.62 -5.18 9.81
N ILE A 127 13.24 -4.89 8.66
CA ILE A 127 13.08 -5.67 7.42
C ILE A 127 13.48 -7.13 7.68
N ARG A 128 14.67 -7.38 8.24
CA ARG A 128 15.14 -8.74 8.55
C ARG A 128 14.22 -9.46 9.53
N GLY A 129 13.59 -8.72 10.43
CA GLY A 129 12.63 -9.27 11.38
C GLY A 129 11.34 -9.75 10.74
N VAL A 130 10.73 -8.94 9.85
CA VAL A 130 9.32 -9.12 9.45
C VAL A 130 9.14 -9.44 7.96
N ALA A 131 9.99 -8.93 7.07
CA ALA A 131 9.75 -8.92 5.62
C ALA A 131 9.48 -10.32 5.03
N ALA A 132 10.18 -11.35 5.50
CA ALA A 132 10.00 -12.72 5.02
C ALA A 132 8.54 -13.20 5.16
N LYS A 133 7.86 -12.90 6.29
CA LYS A 133 6.46 -13.29 6.52
C LYS A 133 5.48 -12.61 5.57
N PHE A 134 5.74 -11.35 5.20
CA PHE A 134 4.91 -10.63 4.24
C PHE A 134 5.14 -11.13 2.80
N LEU A 135 6.40 -11.43 2.46
CA LEU A 135 6.74 -11.97 1.14
C LEU A 135 6.23 -13.41 0.95
N GLU A 136 6.24 -14.22 2.01
CA GLU A 136 5.69 -15.58 2.01
C GLU A 136 4.21 -15.59 1.59
N TYR A 137 3.42 -14.63 2.06
CA TYR A 137 2.02 -14.49 1.65
C TYR A 137 1.86 -14.28 0.13
N LEU A 138 2.71 -13.45 -0.49
CA LEU A 138 2.70 -13.27 -1.95
C LEU A 138 3.10 -14.54 -2.70
N LEU A 139 4.03 -15.33 -2.15
CA LEU A 139 4.45 -16.59 -2.75
C LEU A 139 3.36 -17.65 -2.66
N ILE A 140 2.65 -17.73 -1.54
CA ILE A 140 1.48 -18.61 -1.40
C ILE A 140 0.42 -18.22 -2.43
N LEU A 141 0.10 -16.92 -2.55
CA LEU A 141 -0.91 -16.44 -3.51
C LEU A 141 -0.53 -16.64 -4.98
N LYS A 142 0.76 -16.65 -5.27
CA LYS A 142 1.26 -16.94 -6.62
C LYS A 142 0.85 -18.35 -7.05
N ASP A 143 0.90 -19.31 -6.12
CA ASP A 143 0.63 -20.73 -6.37
C ASP A 143 -0.84 -21.11 -6.14
N ASP A 144 -1.47 -20.58 -5.08
CA ASP A 144 -2.89 -20.74 -4.77
C ASP A 144 -3.62 -19.39 -4.76
N LYS A 145 -4.47 -19.18 -5.77
CA LYS A 145 -5.26 -17.95 -5.94
C LYS A 145 -6.66 -18.06 -5.32
N SER A 146 -6.91 -19.10 -4.54
CA SER A 146 -8.16 -19.24 -3.80
C SER A 146 -8.33 -18.03 -2.85
N GLY A 147 -9.45 -17.32 -2.97
CA GLY A 147 -9.72 -16.12 -2.17
C GLY A 147 -9.17 -14.79 -2.72
N LEU A 148 -8.61 -14.77 -3.93
CA LEU A 148 -8.14 -13.52 -4.57
C LEU A 148 -9.25 -12.44 -4.62
N ASP A 149 -10.49 -12.87 -4.88
CA ASP A 149 -11.65 -11.99 -5.01
C ASP A 149 -12.02 -11.23 -3.73
N SER A 150 -11.71 -11.79 -2.56
CA SER A 150 -12.00 -11.16 -1.26
C SER A 150 -10.81 -10.41 -0.68
N GLN A 151 -9.61 -10.54 -1.26
CA GLN A 151 -8.36 -10.03 -0.69
C GLN A 151 -7.64 -8.98 -1.55
N HIS A 152 -8.28 -8.44 -2.59
CA HIS A 152 -7.69 -7.45 -3.51
C HIS A 152 -6.81 -6.40 -2.82
N ALA A 153 -7.36 -5.69 -1.82
CA ALA A 153 -6.64 -4.62 -1.14
C ALA A 153 -5.37 -5.12 -0.43
N LEU A 154 -5.40 -6.35 0.12
CA LEU A 154 -4.27 -6.93 0.84
C LEU A 154 -3.18 -7.37 -0.13
N VAL A 155 -3.57 -7.93 -1.28
CA VAL A 155 -2.67 -8.22 -2.38
C VAL A 155 -1.97 -6.95 -2.87
N THR A 156 -2.73 -5.90 -3.19
CA THR A 156 -2.16 -4.62 -3.63
C THR A 156 -1.21 -4.02 -2.59
N ALA A 157 -1.57 -4.06 -1.30
CA ALA A 157 -0.70 -3.59 -0.23
C ALA A 157 0.59 -4.42 -0.11
N SER A 158 0.51 -5.73 -0.33
CA SER A 158 1.65 -6.66 -0.28
C SER A 158 2.60 -6.45 -1.48
N LEU A 159 2.05 -6.26 -2.68
CA LEU A 159 2.84 -5.90 -3.85
C LEU A 159 3.55 -4.55 -3.67
N ASN A 160 2.84 -3.55 -3.13
CA ASN A 160 3.45 -2.26 -2.80
C ASN A 160 4.57 -2.40 -1.75
N PHE A 161 4.39 -3.23 -0.74
CA PHE A 161 5.45 -3.53 0.24
C PHE A 161 6.69 -4.15 -0.45
N ALA A 162 6.49 -5.13 -1.33
CA ALA A 162 7.60 -5.77 -2.05
C ALA A 162 8.36 -4.76 -2.94
N GLU A 163 7.66 -3.85 -3.61
CA GLU A 163 8.29 -2.76 -4.38
C GLU A 163 9.10 -1.81 -3.50
N VAL A 164 8.58 -1.44 -2.33
CA VAL A 164 9.32 -0.63 -1.35
C VAL A 164 10.60 -1.32 -0.91
N LEU A 165 10.58 -2.64 -0.72
CA LEU A 165 11.78 -3.40 -0.40
C LEU A 165 12.81 -3.37 -1.54
N VAL A 166 12.37 -3.53 -2.79
CA VAL A 166 13.23 -3.44 -3.98
C VAL A 166 13.90 -2.07 -4.08
N ASP A 167 13.13 -1.01 -3.83
CA ASP A 167 13.62 0.37 -3.87
C ASP A 167 14.66 0.63 -2.76
N LYS A 168 14.39 0.16 -1.54
CA LYS A 168 15.32 0.29 -0.39
C LYS A 168 16.54 -0.62 -0.48
N ALA A 169 16.50 -1.69 -1.28
CA ALA A 169 17.58 -2.67 -1.34
C ALA A 169 18.89 -2.13 -1.90
N GLU A 170 20.01 -2.75 -1.48
CA GLU A 170 21.33 -2.57 -2.10
C GLU A 170 21.35 -3.21 -3.48
N GLU A 171 22.26 -2.78 -4.34
CA GLU A 171 22.29 -3.24 -5.75
C GLU A 171 22.47 -4.76 -5.86
N ASP A 172 23.30 -5.34 -4.97
CA ASP A 172 23.55 -6.78 -4.84
C ASP A 172 22.28 -7.58 -4.48
N LYS A 173 21.43 -7.02 -3.61
CA LYS A 173 20.18 -7.66 -3.15
C LYS A 173 18.98 -7.35 -4.04
N ARG A 174 19.05 -6.27 -4.81
CA ARG A 174 17.95 -5.81 -5.66
C ARG A 174 17.60 -6.84 -6.73
N LEU A 175 18.61 -7.46 -7.34
CA LEU A 175 18.40 -8.53 -8.32
C LEU A 175 17.64 -9.71 -7.70
N THR A 176 18.00 -10.13 -6.49
CA THR A 176 17.36 -11.22 -5.77
C THR A 176 15.89 -10.91 -5.46
N LEU A 177 15.59 -9.70 -4.98
CA LEU A 177 14.21 -9.28 -4.69
C LEU A 177 13.37 -9.16 -5.96
N LEU A 178 13.93 -8.63 -7.06
CA LEU A 178 13.25 -8.60 -8.36
C LEU A 178 13.02 -10.01 -8.92
N SER A 179 13.95 -10.93 -8.69
CA SER A 179 13.81 -12.33 -9.08
C SER A 179 12.69 -13.05 -8.31
N LEU A 180 12.32 -12.54 -7.14
CA LEU A 180 11.14 -12.97 -6.38
C LEU A 180 9.86 -12.28 -6.87
N LEU A 181 9.89 -10.96 -7.05
CA LEU A 181 8.72 -10.13 -7.34
C LEU A 181 8.20 -10.29 -8.78
N LEU A 182 9.09 -10.37 -9.78
CA LEU A 182 8.66 -10.45 -11.19
C LEU A 182 7.85 -11.73 -11.48
N PRO A 183 8.25 -12.94 -11.05
CA PRO A 183 7.43 -14.12 -11.22
C PRO A 183 6.07 -14.05 -10.51
N VAL A 184 6.00 -13.38 -9.35
CA VAL A 184 4.73 -13.14 -8.63
C VAL A 184 3.81 -12.24 -9.46
N LEU A 185 4.29 -11.09 -9.93
CA LEU A 185 3.49 -10.17 -10.75
C LEU A 185 3.01 -10.85 -12.04
N VAL A 186 3.87 -11.63 -12.71
CA VAL A 186 3.51 -12.35 -13.94
C VAL A 186 2.53 -13.50 -13.68
N SER A 187 2.52 -14.10 -12.48
CA SER A 187 1.56 -15.16 -12.15
C SER A 187 0.13 -14.63 -12.12
N PHE A 188 -0.08 -13.38 -11.70
CA PHE A 188 -1.38 -12.71 -11.67
C PHE A 188 -1.88 -12.25 -13.04
N LEU A 189 -1.02 -12.24 -14.06
CA LEU A 189 -1.46 -12.00 -15.43
C LEU A 189 -2.36 -13.15 -15.91
N VAL A 190 -3.40 -12.77 -16.64
CA VAL A 190 -4.48 -13.64 -17.14
C VAL A 190 -4.32 -13.73 -18.65
N ASP A 191 -4.59 -14.90 -19.20
CA ASP A 191 -4.57 -15.11 -20.65
C ASP A 191 -5.65 -14.26 -21.33
N GLU A 192 -5.34 -13.74 -22.52
CA GLU A 192 -6.24 -12.89 -23.30
C GLU A 192 -7.63 -13.50 -23.49
N ASN A 193 -7.66 -14.81 -23.78
CA ASN A 193 -8.90 -15.56 -24.03
C ASN A 193 -9.76 -15.74 -22.77
N LYS A 194 -9.20 -15.54 -21.58
CA LYS A 194 -9.86 -15.70 -20.29
C LYS A 194 -10.11 -14.36 -19.58
N TYR A 195 -9.53 -13.27 -20.06
CA TYR A 195 -9.65 -11.97 -19.40
C TYR A 195 -11.12 -11.54 -19.23
N ALA A 196 -11.94 -11.75 -20.25
CA ALA A 196 -13.37 -11.41 -20.19
C ALA A 196 -14.21 -12.33 -19.27
N SER A 197 -13.72 -13.52 -18.94
CA SER A 197 -14.46 -14.52 -18.14
C SER A 197 -14.08 -14.54 -16.66
N VAL A 198 -12.98 -13.89 -16.27
CA VAL A 198 -12.60 -13.77 -14.85
C VAL A 198 -13.38 -12.68 -14.14
N SER A 199 -13.36 -12.70 -12.81
CA SER A 199 -14.01 -11.68 -11.98
C SER A 199 -13.43 -10.28 -12.21
N LYS A 200 -14.22 -9.24 -11.91
CA LYS A 200 -13.75 -7.83 -11.94
C LYS A 200 -12.55 -7.61 -11.03
N THR A 201 -12.50 -8.29 -9.89
CA THR A 201 -11.37 -8.22 -8.96
C THR A 201 -10.10 -8.78 -9.58
N THR A 202 -10.19 -9.92 -10.26
CA THR A 202 -9.06 -10.52 -10.96
C THR A 202 -8.59 -9.65 -12.13
N GLN A 203 -9.51 -9.01 -12.87
CA GLN A 203 -9.17 -8.03 -13.91
C GLN A 203 -8.42 -6.83 -13.31
N ALA A 204 -8.89 -6.29 -12.18
CA ALA A 204 -8.22 -5.17 -11.51
C ALA A 204 -6.79 -5.53 -11.05
N ILE A 205 -6.59 -6.74 -10.53
CA ILE A 205 -5.25 -7.22 -10.12
C ILE A 205 -4.36 -7.47 -11.33
N HIS A 206 -4.92 -8.01 -12.42
CA HIS A 206 -4.21 -8.13 -13.70
C HIS A 206 -3.69 -6.77 -14.16
N ASP A 207 -4.57 -5.76 -14.22
CA ASP A 207 -4.23 -4.43 -14.69
C ASP A 207 -3.21 -3.75 -13.76
N ASP A 208 -3.37 -3.87 -12.44
CA ASP A 208 -2.41 -3.36 -11.45
C ASP A 208 -1.02 -4.02 -11.62
N CYS A 209 -0.97 -5.35 -11.72
CA CYS A 209 0.29 -6.08 -11.91
C CYS A 209 0.96 -5.74 -13.25
N LEU A 210 0.19 -5.61 -14.33
CA LEU A 210 0.70 -5.24 -15.64
C LEU A 210 1.30 -3.82 -15.62
N ASN A 211 0.61 -2.86 -15.01
CA ASN A 211 1.10 -1.50 -14.86
C ASN A 211 2.40 -1.44 -14.05
N ARG A 212 2.50 -2.23 -12.97
CA ARG A 212 3.73 -2.36 -12.17
C ARG A 212 4.88 -2.95 -13.01
N LEU A 213 4.64 -4.02 -13.76
CA LEU A 213 5.64 -4.65 -14.63
C LEU A 213 6.18 -3.67 -15.69
N VAL A 214 5.29 -2.91 -16.33
CA VAL A 214 5.65 -1.89 -17.32
C VAL A 214 6.47 -0.75 -16.68
N LYS A 215 6.21 -0.41 -15.42
CA LYS A 215 6.97 0.60 -14.67
C LYS A 215 8.34 0.08 -14.21
N ILE A 216 8.41 -1.16 -13.72
CA ILE A 216 9.63 -1.79 -13.20
C ILE A 216 10.67 -1.98 -14.32
N GLY A 217 10.25 -2.33 -15.53
CA GLY A 217 11.15 -2.58 -16.67
C GLY A 217 12.13 -1.42 -16.95
N PRO A 218 11.65 -0.19 -17.17
CA PRO A 218 12.51 0.98 -17.33
C PRO A 218 13.25 1.41 -16.06
N MET A 219 12.71 1.13 -14.86
CA MET A 219 13.37 1.50 -13.60
C MET A 219 14.62 0.65 -13.31
N TYR A 220 14.63 -0.63 -13.69
CA TYR A 220 15.72 -1.56 -13.43
C TYR A 220 16.07 -2.39 -14.68
N PRO A 221 16.56 -1.74 -15.76
CA PRO A 221 16.65 -2.37 -17.08
C PRO A 221 17.59 -3.58 -17.11
N GLU A 222 18.76 -3.48 -16.47
CA GLU A 222 19.77 -4.55 -16.46
C GLU A 222 19.28 -5.78 -15.69
N GLN A 223 18.72 -5.58 -14.50
CA GLN A 223 18.17 -6.66 -13.67
C GLN A 223 16.96 -7.31 -14.34
N PHE A 224 16.06 -6.49 -14.90
CA PHE A 224 14.88 -6.97 -15.59
C PHE A 224 15.25 -7.79 -16.84
N LYS A 225 16.20 -7.31 -17.65
CA LYS A 225 16.71 -8.03 -18.82
C LYS A 225 17.34 -9.38 -18.42
N THR A 226 18.12 -9.39 -17.34
CA THR A 226 18.73 -10.62 -16.81
C THR A 226 17.66 -11.66 -16.48
N ILE A 227 16.67 -11.27 -15.68
CA ILE A 227 15.59 -12.18 -15.24
C ILE A 227 14.75 -12.68 -16.42
N MET A 228 14.39 -11.78 -17.35
CA MET A 228 13.61 -12.12 -18.55
C MET A 228 14.37 -13.01 -19.53
N THR A 229 15.70 -12.95 -19.55
CA THR A 229 16.53 -13.84 -20.38
C THR A 229 16.63 -15.24 -19.77
N SER A 230 16.72 -15.32 -18.44
CA SER A 230 16.73 -16.59 -17.73
C SER A 230 15.38 -17.32 -17.69
N ASN A 231 14.27 -16.61 -17.95
CA ASN A 231 12.91 -17.17 -17.88
C ASN A 231 12.10 -16.84 -19.14
N ALA A 232 12.20 -17.71 -20.16
CA ALA A 232 11.51 -17.52 -21.44
C ALA A 232 9.98 -17.46 -21.30
N ASP A 233 9.39 -18.28 -20.42
CA ASP A 233 7.94 -18.32 -20.20
C ASP A 233 7.42 -17.01 -19.58
N LEU A 234 8.14 -16.43 -18.62
CA LEU A 234 7.77 -15.16 -18.00
C LEU A 234 7.76 -14.03 -19.05
N LYS A 235 8.79 -13.99 -19.89
CA LYS A 235 8.92 -13.02 -20.98
C LYS A 235 7.80 -13.17 -21.99
N LEU A 236 7.46 -14.40 -22.38
CA LEU A 236 6.38 -14.67 -23.32
C LEU A 236 5.04 -14.22 -22.76
N LYS A 237 4.71 -14.62 -21.52
CA LYS A 237 3.44 -14.26 -20.87
C LYS A 237 3.27 -12.75 -20.69
N LEU A 238 4.32 -12.06 -20.27
CA LEU A 238 4.32 -10.60 -20.19
C LEU A 238 4.13 -9.96 -21.57
N GLY A 239 4.82 -10.46 -22.59
CA GLY A 239 4.71 -9.95 -23.96
C GLY A 239 3.29 -10.07 -24.52
N LEU A 240 2.59 -11.17 -24.25
CA LEU A 240 1.19 -11.35 -24.61
C LEU A 240 0.28 -10.37 -23.85
N ALA A 241 0.43 -10.29 -22.53
CA ALA A 241 -0.38 -9.37 -21.72
C ALA A 241 -0.24 -7.89 -22.15
N ILE A 242 0.97 -7.45 -22.49
CA ILE A 242 1.21 -6.08 -23.01
C ILE A 242 0.51 -5.88 -24.35
N LYS A 243 0.63 -6.84 -25.29
CA LYS A 243 -0.03 -6.76 -26.60
C LYS A 243 -1.55 -6.70 -26.47
N HIS A 244 -2.11 -7.51 -25.57
CA HIS A 244 -3.54 -7.48 -25.26
C HIS A 244 -3.99 -6.10 -24.77
N SER A 245 -3.30 -5.57 -23.75
CA SER A 245 -3.61 -4.27 -23.16
C SER A 245 -3.52 -3.14 -24.18
N GLN A 246 -2.50 -3.14 -25.06
CA GLN A 246 -2.39 -2.17 -26.15
C GLN A 246 -3.54 -2.27 -27.16
N THR A 247 -4.00 -3.49 -27.46
CA THR A 247 -5.12 -3.72 -28.39
C THR A 247 -6.44 -3.24 -27.81
N VAL A 248 -6.69 -3.50 -26.52
CA VAL A 248 -7.86 -3.01 -25.79
C VAL A 248 -7.84 -1.48 -25.71
N ALA A 249 -6.72 -0.88 -25.30
CA ALA A 249 -6.58 0.57 -25.20
C ALA A 249 -6.74 1.28 -26.55
N SER A 250 -6.23 0.69 -27.64
CA SER A 250 -6.39 1.23 -29.00
C SER A 250 -7.84 1.15 -29.48
N SER A 251 -8.56 0.09 -29.13
CA SER A 251 -9.97 -0.09 -29.48
C SER A 251 -10.88 0.86 -28.70
N GLN A 252 -10.58 1.08 -27.42
CA GLN A 252 -11.26 2.07 -26.58
C GLN A 252 -11.06 3.49 -27.12
N LYS A 253 -9.82 3.89 -27.42
CA LYS A 253 -9.52 5.21 -28.02
C LYS A 253 -10.26 5.43 -29.35
N LYS A 254 -10.35 4.42 -30.21
CA LYS A 254 -11.12 4.51 -31.47
C LYS A 254 -12.62 4.69 -31.20
N THR A 255 -13.16 4.02 -30.20
CA THR A 255 -14.58 4.12 -29.82
C THR A 255 -14.90 5.48 -29.21
N GLU A 256 -14.02 6.01 -28.35
CA GLU A 256 -14.15 7.35 -27.77
C GLU A 256 -14.04 8.45 -28.84
N MET A 257 -13.12 8.33 -29.79
CA MET A 257 -13.03 9.26 -30.93
C MET A 257 -14.26 9.20 -31.84
N ALA A 258 -14.88 8.02 -32.00
CA ALA A 258 -16.13 7.87 -32.75
C ALA A 258 -17.33 8.48 -32.01
N ALA A 259 -17.42 8.27 -30.70
CA ALA A 259 -18.45 8.86 -29.84
C ALA A 259 -18.32 10.40 -29.77
N ASN A 260 -17.08 10.92 -29.75
CA ASN A 260 -16.84 12.36 -29.76
C ASN A 260 -17.16 12.99 -31.13
N ARG A 261 -16.91 12.27 -32.24
CA ARG A 261 -17.38 12.68 -33.58
C ARG A 261 -18.91 12.67 -33.69
N GLN A 262 -19.60 11.71 -33.07
CA GLN A 262 -21.07 11.70 -33.03
C GLN A 262 -21.65 12.87 -32.22
N LYS A 263 -20.97 13.33 -31.16
CA LYS A 263 -21.36 14.54 -30.42
C LYS A 263 -21.12 15.84 -31.22
N LEU A 264 -20.06 15.92 -32.02
CA LEU A 264 -19.81 17.09 -32.89
C LEU A 264 -20.73 17.15 -34.13
N ASN A 265 -21.32 16.03 -34.56
CA ASN A 265 -22.22 15.97 -35.71
C ASN A 265 -23.72 16.13 -35.37
N GLN A 266 -24.08 16.53 -34.15
CA GLN A 266 -25.47 16.93 -33.86
C GLN A 266 -25.74 18.33 -34.44
N PRO A 267 -26.74 18.51 -35.31
CA PRO A 267 -27.07 19.82 -35.86
C PRO A 267 -27.47 20.77 -34.72
N ALA A 268 -26.78 21.89 -34.60
CA ALA A 268 -27.09 22.95 -33.66
C ALA A 268 -28.53 23.44 -33.90
N LYS A 269 -29.44 23.12 -32.98
CA LYS A 269 -30.84 23.59 -33.04
C LYS A 269 -30.84 25.09 -32.70
N PRO A 270 -31.21 26.00 -33.62
CA PRO A 270 -31.22 27.42 -33.31
C PRO A 270 -32.37 27.69 -32.32
N THR A 271 -32.03 28.13 -31.12
CA THR A 271 -33.01 28.55 -30.11
C THR A 271 -33.27 30.04 -30.28
N ILE A 272 -34.28 30.38 -31.08
CA ILE A 272 -34.97 31.66 -31.00
C ILE A 272 -36.38 31.36 -30.50
N ALA A 273 -36.59 31.52 -29.20
CA ALA A 273 -37.91 31.45 -28.60
C ALA A 273 -38.53 32.85 -28.64
N LEU A 274 -39.35 33.13 -29.65
CA LEU A 274 -40.18 34.33 -29.69
C LEU A 274 -41.38 34.11 -28.76
N LYS A 275 -41.36 34.76 -27.59
CA LYS A 275 -42.49 34.73 -26.65
C LYS A 275 -43.62 35.59 -27.20
N THR A 276 -44.69 34.98 -27.69
CA THR A 276 -45.98 35.66 -27.92
C THR A 276 -46.98 35.16 -26.90
N ASN A 277 -47.23 35.98 -25.87
CA ASN A 277 -48.32 35.81 -24.94
C ASN A 277 -49.60 36.29 -25.63
N PHE A 278 -50.58 35.41 -25.81
CA PHE A 278 -51.95 35.79 -26.12
C PHE A 278 -52.90 34.93 -25.30
N GLY A 279 -53.83 35.58 -24.59
CA GLY A 279 -55.01 34.93 -24.04
C GLY A 279 -55.34 35.24 -22.60
N ASN A 280 -55.50 36.53 -22.26
CA ASN A 280 -56.33 36.96 -21.14
C ASN A 280 -57.60 37.61 -21.72
N PHE A 281 -58.68 36.84 -21.86
CA PHE A 281 -60.06 37.28 -22.07
C PHE A 281 -60.94 36.11 -21.54
N ALA A 282 -61.53 36.21 -20.34
CA ALA A 282 -62.89 36.69 -20.06
C ALA A 282 -63.98 35.82 -20.75
N ALA A 283 -65.09 35.38 -20.17
CA ALA A 283 -65.72 35.60 -18.87
C ALA A 283 -66.88 34.57 -18.73
N SER A 284 -67.29 34.24 -17.50
CA SER A 284 -68.67 34.24 -16.98
C SER A 284 -68.69 33.63 -15.59
#